data_AF-A0A0D7AQ80-F1
#
_entry.id   AF-A0A0D7AQ80-F1
#
_cell.length_a   1.000
_cell.length_b   1.000
_cell.length_c   1.000
_cell.angle_alpha   90.00
_cell.angle_beta   90.00
_cell.angle_gamma   90.00
#
_symmetry.space_group_name_H-M   'P 1'
#
loop_
_entity.id
_entity.type
_entity.pdbx_description
1 polymer ?
#
loop_
_entity_poly.entity_id
_entity_poly.type
_entity_poly.pdbx_seq_one_letter_code
_entity_poly.pdbx_strand_id
1 'polypeptide(L)'
;TVVLIAYLPIEKVDKKHLTDKQWRTRTQRIFHESMRVVLEPLIEAGKQGTFMAGADGAVRHVHPILASDVSDYPEQCLITCTKYGTCPRC
;
A
#
# COMPACT_ATOMS: atom_id res chain seq x y z
N THR A 1 -8.52 -2.92 15.82
CA THR A 1 -9.26 -3.61 14.75
C THR A 1 -8.43 -3.57 13.49
N VAL A 2 -8.28 -4.69 12.79
CA VAL A 2 -7.63 -4.74 11.46
C VAL A 2 -8.75 -4.80 10.43
N VAL A 3 -8.69 -3.95 9.41
CA VAL A 3 -9.69 -3.89 8.33
C VAL A 3 -8.99 -4.22 7.02
N LEU A 4 -9.49 -5.23 6.30
CA LEU A 4 -9.04 -5.55 4.96
C LEU A 4 -9.61 -4.51 3.99
N ILE A 5 -8.73 -3.81 3.27
CA ILE A 5 -9.13 -2.75 2.32
C ILE A 5 -9.07 -3.21 0.85
N ALA A 6 -8.20 -4.16 0.50
CA ALA A 6 -8.06 -4.65 -0.87
C ALA A 6 -7.27 -5.98 -0.93
N TYR A 7 -7.39 -6.66 -2.07
CA TYR A 7 -6.48 -7.73 -2.48
C TYR A 7 -5.54 -7.20 -3.57
N LEU A 8 -4.24 -7.51 -3.47
CA LEU A 8 -3.26 -7.10 -4.47
C LEU A 8 -3.22 -8.06 -5.66
N PRO A 9 -3.03 -7.56 -6.89
CA PRO A 9 -2.95 -8.40 -8.07
C PRO A 9 -1.67 -9.23 -8.08
N ILE A 10 -1.81 -10.51 -8.41
CA ILE A 10 -0.69 -11.42 -8.65
C ILE A 10 -0.54 -11.62 -10.15
N GLU A 11 0.59 -11.19 -10.70
CA GLU A 11 0.86 -11.31 -12.12
C GLU A 11 1.22 -12.75 -12.49
N LYS A 12 0.38 -13.40 -13.31
CA LYS A 12 0.61 -14.75 -13.85
C LYS A 12 1.39 -14.72 -15.17
N VAL A 13 2.43 -13.91 -15.25
CA VAL A 13 3.24 -13.78 -16.47
C VAL A 13 4.34 -14.84 -16.49
N ASP A 14 4.57 -15.44 -17.66
CA ASP A 14 5.64 -16.44 -17.82
C ASP A 14 7.01 -15.78 -17.64
N LYS A 15 7.69 -16.13 -16.54
CA LYS A 15 9.03 -15.66 -16.21
C LYS A 15 10.07 -16.06 -17.25
N LYS A 16 9.80 -17.08 -18.09
CA LYS A 16 10.78 -17.62 -19.06
C LYS A 16 11.31 -16.61 -20.08
N HIS A 17 10.57 -15.54 -20.35
CA HIS A 17 10.96 -14.51 -21.32
C HIS A 17 11.47 -13.21 -20.69
N LEU A 18 11.65 -13.17 -19.36
CA LEU A 18 12.08 -11.98 -18.64
C LEU A 18 13.38 -12.25 -17.88
N THR A 19 14.28 -11.28 -17.90
CA THR A 19 15.40 -11.27 -16.95
C THR A 19 14.88 -11.02 -15.53
N ASP A 20 15.63 -11.46 -14.51
CA ASP A 20 15.29 -11.20 -13.10
C ASP A 20 15.09 -9.72 -12.80
N LYS A 21 15.88 -8.86 -13.45
CA LYS A 21 15.75 -7.39 -13.31
C LYS A 21 14.42 -6.89 -13.87
N GLN A 22 14.02 -7.36 -15.06
CA GLN A 22 12.75 -6.97 -15.67
C GLN A 22 11.57 -7.47 -14.83
N TRP A 23 11.62 -8.73 -14.38
CA TRP A 23 10.61 -9.30 -13.49
C TRP A 23 10.42 -8.46 -12.22
N ARG A 24 11.51 -8.20 -11.49
CA ARG A 24 11.48 -7.40 -10.25
C ARG A 24 10.94 -5.98 -10.48
N THR A 25 11.37 -5.31 -11.55
CA THR A 25 10.90 -3.96 -11.89
C THR A 25 9.40 -3.97 -12.18
N ARG A 26 8.91 -5.01 -12.87
CA ARG A 26 7.49 -5.15 -13.19
C ARG A 26 6.66 -5.42 -11.95
N THR A 27 7.07 -6.34 -11.08
CA THR A 27 6.43 -6.61 -9.79
C THR A 27 6.37 -5.35 -8.93
N GLN A 28 7.47 -4.61 -8.84
CA GLN A 28 7.52 -3.32 -8.15
C GLN A 28 6.48 -2.34 -8.72
N ARG A 29 6.43 -2.15 -10.04
CA ARG A 29 5.45 -1.24 -10.66
C ARG A 29 4.02 -1.65 -10.35
N ILE A 30 3.69 -2.93 -10.50
CA ILE A 30 2.33 -3.43 -10.24
C ILE A 30 1.95 -3.18 -8.78
N PHE A 31 2.84 -3.43 -7.84
CA PHE A 31 2.61 -3.15 -6.43
C PHE A 31 2.29 -1.66 -6.21
N HIS A 32 3.15 -0.75 -6.67
CA HIS A 32 2.98 0.68 -6.44
C HIS A 32 1.75 1.26 -7.14
N GLU A 33 1.45 0.80 -8.36
CA GLU A 33 0.23 1.20 -9.08
C GLU A 33 -1.03 0.69 -8.34
N SER A 34 -0.98 -0.52 -7.80
CA SER A 34 -2.09 -1.08 -7.01
C SER A 34 -2.29 -0.27 -5.72
N MET A 35 -1.22 0.05 -5.00
CA MET A 35 -1.30 0.88 -3.79
C MET A 35 -1.84 2.29 -4.10
N ARG A 36 -1.48 2.88 -5.26
CA ARG A 36 -2.03 4.16 -5.68
C ARG A 36 -3.55 4.10 -5.83
N VAL A 37 -4.07 3.06 -6.50
CA VAL A 37 -5.51 2.88 -6.71
C VAL A 37 -6.23 2.57 -5.40
N VAL A 38 -5.71 1.65 -4.60
CA VAL A 38 -6.33 1.23 -3.33
C VAL A 38 -6.41 2.39 -2.34
N LEU A 39 -5.38 3.23 -2.27
CA LEU A 39 -5.32 4.35 -1.32
C LEU A 39 -5.91 5.66 -1.85
N GLU A 40 -6.33 5.73 -3.12
CA GLU A 40 -6.86 6.96 -3.72
C GLU A 40 -7.99 7.62 -2.90
N PRO A 41 -9.01 6.88 -2.40
CA PRO A 41 -10.05 7.48 -1.57
C PRO A 41 -9.51 8.02 -0.24
N LEU A 42 -8.51 7.34 0.35
CA LEU A 42 -7.87 7.76 1.59
C LEU A 42 -7.02 9.01 1.37
N ILE A 43 -6.32 9.10 0.24
CA ILE A 43 -5.52 10.27 -0.14
C ILE A 43 -6.43 11.50 -0.29
N GLU A 44 -7.57 11.36 -0.98
CA GLU A 44 -8.52 12.46 -1.14
C GLU A 44 -9.12 12.87 0.21
N ALA A 45 -9.56 11.91 1.02
CA ALA A 45 -10.06 12.18 2.37
C ALA A 45 -9.01 12.81 3.28
N GLY A 46 -7.74 12.43 3.16
CA GLY A 46 -6.65 13.05 3.91
C GLY A 46 -6.39 14.51 3.51
N LYS A 47 -6.57 14.85 2.23
CA LYS A 47 -6.40 16.21 1.71
C LYS A 47 -7.58 17.13 2.05
N GLN A 48 -8.79 16.72 1.70
CA GLN A 48 -9.99 17.54 1.87
C GLN A 48 -10.59 17.45 3.28
N GLY A 49 -10.30 16.36 3.98
CA GLY A 49 -11.00 15.97 5.18
C GLY A 49 -12.30 15.22 4.88
N THR A 50 -12.83 14.55 5.88
CA THR A 50 -14.12 13.86 5.83
C THR A 50 -14.76 13.83 7.23
N PHE A 51 -16.08 13.68 7.29
CA PHE A 51 -16.80 13.55 8.55
C PHE A 51 -16.81 12.09 9.00
N MET A 52 -16.28 11.81 10.19
CA MET A 52 -16.26 10.48 10.79
C MET A 52 -16.79 10.51 12.23
N ALA A 53 -17.52 9.46 12.61
CA ALA A 53 -17.96 9.26 13.98
C ALA A 53 -16.82 8.70 14.84
N GLY A 54 -16.57 9.33 15.99
CA GLY A 54 -15.65 8.83 17.01
C GLY A 54 -16.25 7.69 17.82
N ALA A 55 -15.43 7.08 18.69
CA ALA A 55 -15.89 6.06 19.63
C ALA A 55 -16.91 6.57 20.65
N ASP A 56 -16.94 7.89 20.88
CA ASP A 56 -17.92 8.60 21.71
C ASP A 56 -19.22 8.95 20.95
N GLY A 57 -19.34 8.55 19.68
CA GLY A 57 -20.48 8.84 18.81
C GLY A 57 -20.50 10.25 18.23
N ALA A 58 -19.58 11.13 18.64
CA ALA A 58 -19.51 12.48 18.11
C ALA A 58 -18.86 12.50 16.71
N VAL A 59 -19.49 13.20 15.78
CA VAL A 59 -19.01 13.36 14.40
C VAL A 59 -18.04 14.52 14.33
N ARG A 60 -16.86 14.27 13.77
CA ARG A 60 -15.78 15.27 13.61
C ARG A 60 -15.31 15.31 12.18
N HIS A 61 -14.93 16.50 11.72
CA HIS A 61 -14.20 16.66 10.46
C HIS A 61 -12.74 16.26 10.71
N VAL A 62 -12.28 15.20 10.06
CA VAL A 62 -10.96 14.60 10.26
C VAL A 62 -10.22 14.41 8.94
N HIS A 63 -8.90 14.39 9.00
CA HIS A 63 -8.02 14.17 7.85
C HIS A 63 -7.28 12.83 8.04
N PRO A 64 -7.87 11.70 7.62
CA PRO A 64 -7.29 10.39 7.84
C PRO A 64 -6.00 10.22 7.02
N ILE A 65 -5.04 9.51 7.61
CA ILE A 65 -3.77 9.16 6.98
C ILE A 65 -3.51 7.65 7.14
N LEU A 66 -2.76 7.06 6.21
CA LEU A 66 -2.24 5.71 6.38
C LEU A 66 -1.13 5.73 7.45
N ALA A 67 -1.44 5.24 8.64
CA ALA A 67 -0.51 5.30 9.79
C ALA A 67 0.39 4.06 9.91
N SER A 68 -0.13 2.89 9.58
CA SER A 68 0.62 1.63 9.66
C SER A 68 0.13 0.64 8.62
N ASP A 69 1.06 -0.22 8.20
CA ASP A 69 0.81 -1.32 7.28
C ASP A 69 1.40 -2.61 7.87
N VAL A 70 0.66 -3.71 7.73
CA VAL A 70 1.08 -5.03 8.20
C VAL A 70 1.23 -5.95 6.99
N SER A 71 2.42 -5.90 6.41
CA SER A 71 2.81 -6.76 5.29
C SER A 71 3.97 -7.67 5.66
N ASP A 72 4.21 -8.72 4.87
CA ASP A 72 5.42 -9.54 4.96
C ASP A 72 6.66 -8.80 4.43
N TYR A 73 7.83 -9.40 4.62
CA TYR A 73 9.11 -8.71 4.40
C TYR A 73 9.31 -8.14 2.98
N PRO A 74 9.01 -8.87 1.88
CA PRO A 74 9.19 -8.33 0.53
C PRO A 74 8.32 -7.07 0.31
N GLU A 75 7.08 -7.09 0.76
CA GLU A 75 6.08 -6.05 0.65
C GLU A 75 6.44 -4.84 1.53
N GLN A 76 6.96 -5.07 2.75
CA GLN A 76 7.55 -4.01 3.58
C GLN A 76 8.70 -3.29 2.87
N CYS A 77 9.55 -4.02 2.15
CA CYS A 77 10.60 -3.41 1.34
C CYS A 77 10.02 -2.57 0.18
N LEU A 78 8.92 -3.02 -0.43
CA LEU A 78 8.24 -2.27 -1.48
C LEU A 78 7.63 -0.98 -0.94
N ILE A 79 6.91 -1.03 0.19
CA ILE A 79 6.27 0.13 0.81
C ILE A 79 7.29 1.18 1.22
N THR A 80 8.40 0.76 1.82
CA THR A 80 9.45 1.67 2.30
C THR A 80 10.43 2.08 1.21
N CYS A 81 10.23 1.63 -0.04
CA CYS A 81 11.15 1.83 -1.15
C CYS A 81 12.59 1.38 -0.82
N THR A 82 12.75 0.39 0.05
CA THR A 82 14.04 -0.14 0.45
C THR A 82 14.49 -1.29 -0.45
N LYS A 83 15.80 -1.52 -0.52
CA LYS A 83 16.35 -2.61 -1.30
C LYS A 83 16.02 -3.94 -0.62
N TYR A 84 15.56 -4.93 -1.38
CA TYR A 84 15.41 -6.28 -0.86
C TYR A 84 16.71 -6.78 -0.21
N GLY A 85 16.61 -7.32 1.00
CA GLY A 85 17.76 -7.76 1.81
C GLY A 85 18.31 -6.69 2.75
N THR A 86 17.75 -5.47 2.77
CA THR A 86 18.07 -4.44 3.76
C THR A 86 16.98 -4.31 4.83
N CYS A 87 17.28 -3.61 5.92
CA CYS A 87 16.33 -3.28 6.98
C CYS A 87 15.29 -2.24 6.49
N PRO A 88 13.98 -2.54 6.49
CA PRO A 88 12.94 -1.58 6.08
C PRO A 88 12.47 -0.66 7.22
N ARG A 89 12.98 -0.84 8.44
CA ARG A 89 12.57 -0.09 9.65
C ARG A 89 13.62 0.90 10.16
N CYS A 90 14.74 0.97 9.44
CA CYS A 90 15.83 1.88 9.71
C CYS A 90 15.45 3.25 9.14
#